data_AF-A0A7L0LKL2-F1
#
_entry.id   AF-A0A7L0LKL2-F1
#
_cell.length_a   1.000
_cell.length_b   1.000
_cell.length_c   1.000
_cell.angle_alpha   90.00
_cell.angle_beta   90.00
_cell.angle_gamma   90.00
#
_symmetry.space_group_name_H-M   'P 1'
#
loop_
_entity.id
_entity.type
_entity.pdbx_description
1 polymer ?
#
loop_
_entity_poly.entity_id
_entity_poly.type
_entity_poly.pdbx_seq_one_letter_code
_entity_poly.pdbx_strand_id
1 'polypeptide(L)' 'APQKWRPFCLRFEGVVEDFNFGTLLRLDSRREYSEENTIFATRIQFFAIEIARNREGCNDEVFSRAREPAGTQQEKSG' A
#
# COMPACT_ATOMS: atom_id res chain seq x y z
N ALA A 1 -19.05 -0.57 -2.68
CA ALA A 1 -17.73 -0.34 -2.04
C ALA A 1 -17.60 1.02 -1.32
N PRO A 2 -17.98 2.18 -1.90
CA PRO A 2 -17.78 3.49 -1.26
C PRO A 2 -18.56 3.67 0.06
N GLN A 3 -19.77 3.11 0.12
CA GLN A 3 -20.65 3.23 1.29
C GLN A 3 -20.11 2.53 2.54
N LYS A 4 -19.23 1.53 2.41
CA LYS A 4 -18.61 0.84 3.55
C LYS A 4 -17.40 1.61 4.10
N TRP A 5 -16.62 2.25 3.21
CA TRP A 5 -15.44 3.02 3.60
C TRP A 5 -15.78 4.36 4.22
N ARG A 6 -16.87 5.01 3.79
CA ARG A 6 -17.26 6.32 4.32
C ARG A 6 -17.44 6.34 5.85
N PRO A 7 -18.26 5.46 6.47
CA PRO A 7 -18.36 5.41 7.93
C PRO A 7 -17.06 4.94 8.59
N PHE A 8 -16.25 4.09 7.93
CA PHE A 8 -14.95 3.69 8.45
C PHE A 8 -14.00 4.90 8.58
N CYS A 9 -13.87 5.70 7.53
CA CYS A 9 -12.98 6.85 7.47
C CYS A 9 -13.37 7.94 8.46
N LEU A 10 -14.67 8.24 8.57
CA LEU A 10 -15.18 9.29 9.46
C LEU A 10 -14.89 9.03 10.95
N ARG A 11 -14.68 7.78 11.37
CA ARG A 11 -14.27 7.47 12.76
C ARG A 11 -12.90 8.01 13.15
N PHE A 12 -12.10 8.44 12.16
CA PHE A 12 -10.76 8.97 12.38
C PHE A 12 -10.69 10.49 12.20
N GLU A 13 -11.81 11.15 11.95
CA GLU A 13 -11.89 12.61 11.94
C GLU A 13 -11.47 13.17 13.30
N GLY A 14 -10.50 14.10 13.31
CA GLY A 14 -9.93 14.66 14.55
C GLY A 14 -8.98 13.74 15.32
N VAL A 15 -8.84 12.47 14.91
CA VAL A 15 -7.90 11.50 15.51
C VAL A 15 -6.65 11.36 14.65
N VAL A 16 -6.83 11.32 13.32
CA VAL A 16 -5.73 11.24 12.35
C VAL A 16 -5.71 12.53 11.54
N GLU A 17 -4.57 13.20 11.56
CA GLU A 17 -4.33 14.39 10.73
C GLU A 17 -4.47 14.03 9.24
N ASP A 18 -5.23 14.86 8.53
CA ASP A 18 -5.60 14.69 7.12
C ASP A 18 -6.08 13.26 6.78
N PHE A 19 -6.97 12.71 7.61
CA PHE A 19 -7.52 11.36 7.44
C PHE A 19 -8.10 11.10 6.02
N ASN A 20 -8.59 12.15 5.36
CA ASN A 20 -9.17 12.12 4.02
C ASN A 20 -8.19 12.49 2.89
N PHE A 21 -6.91 12.74 3.19
CA PHE A 21 -5.90 13.08 2.20
C PHE A 21 -5.76 11.98 1.14
N GLY A 22 -5.61 12.39 -0.12
CA GLY A 22 -5.45 11.50 -1.26
C GLY A 22 -4.07 10.89 -1.34
N THR A 23 -3.98 9.57 -1.50
CA THR A 23 -2.73 8.83 -1.70
C THR A 23 -2.90 7.75 -2.75
N LEU A 24 -1.77 7.25 -3.25
CA LEU A 24 -1.73 6.06 -4.10
C LEU A 24 -1.69 4.80 -3.24
N LEU A 25 -2.35 3.75 -3.68
CA LEU A 25 -2.37 2.44 -3.05
C LEU A 25 -2.18 1.34 -4.10
N ARG A 26 -1.30 0.39 -3.80
CA ARG A 26 -1.08 -0.79 -4.66
C ARG A 26 -2.22 -1.78 -4.56
N LEU A 27 -2.70 -2.30 -5.68
CA LEU A 27 -3.71 -3.35 -5.74
C LEU A 27 -3.13 -4.70 -5.28
N ASP A 28 -1.98 -5.09 -5.84
CA ASP A 28 -1.16 -6.22 -5.40
C ASP A 28 0.09 -5.69 -4.66
N SER A 29 0.30 -6.11 -3.42
CA SER A 29 1.42 -5.66 -2.58
C SER A 29 2.78 -6.11 -3.09
N ARG A 30 2.83 -7.21 -3.86
CA ARG A 30 4.06 -7.85 -4.36
C ARG A 30 4.60 -7.21 -5.64
N ARG A 31 3.78 -6.37 -6.28
CA ARG A 31 4.09 -5.67 -7.53
C ARG A 31 4.39 -4.21 -7.23
N GLU A 32 5.15 -3.57 -8.11
CA GLU A 32 5.45 -2.13 -8.01
C GLU A 32 4.24 -1.24 -8.33
N TYR A 33 4.37 0.06 -8.09
CA TYR A 33 3.40 1.03 -8.58
C TYR A 33 3.43 1.10 -10.11
N SER A 34 2.30 0.81 -10.74
CA SER A 34 2.06 0.97 -12.17
C SER A 34 0.61 1.41 -12.40
N GLU A 35 0.27 1.89 -13.59
CA GLU A 35 -1.10 2.31 -13.92
C GLU A 35 -2.13 1.20 -13.62
N GLU A 36 -1.80 -0.04 -13.97
CA GLU A 36 -2.64 -1.23 -13.75
C GLU A 36 -2.65 -1.75 -12.30
N ASN A 37 -1.66 -1.39 -11.48
CA ASN A 37 -1.52 -1.85 -10.10
C ASN A 37 -1.76 -0.74 -9.06
N THR A 38 -2.23 0.43 -9.47
CA THR A 38 -2.36 1.60 -8.57
C THR A 38 -3.76 2.18 -8.62
N ILE A 39 -4.30 2.48 -7.44
CA ILE A 39 -5.55 3.23 -7.31
C ILE A 39 -5.35 4.44 -6.40
N PHE A 40 -6.23 5.43 -6.56
CA PHE A 40 -6.35 6.54 -5.62
C PHE A 40 -7.20 6.11 -4.42
N ALA A 41 -6.69 6.35 -3.22
CA ALA A 41 -7.32 6.02 -1.94
C ALA A 41 -7.15 7.18 -0.96
N THR A 42 -7.96 7.22 0.10
CA THR A 42 -7.69 8.14 1.22
C THR A 42 -6.60 7.58 2.13
N ARG A 43 -5.94 8.47 2.90
CA ARG A 43 -4.92 8.10 3.90
C ARG A 43 -5.40 7.01 4.85
N ILE A 44 -6.65 7.09 5.32
CA ILE A 44 -7.22 6.06 6.20
C ILE A 44 -7.41 4.71 5.50
N GLN A 45 -7.81 4.70 4.22
CA GLN A 45 -7.90 3.45 3.47
C GLN A 45 -6.51 2.83 3.28
N PHE A 46 -5.52 3.66 2.96
CA PHE A 46 -4.13 3.23 2.84
C PHE A 46 -3.61 2.64 4.14
N PHE A 47 -3.77 3.34 5.28
CA PHE A 47 -3.34 2.82 6.58
C PHE A 47 -4.04 1.51 6.93
N ALA A 48 -5.36 1.41 6.75
CA ALA A 48 -6.08 0.19 7.06
C ALA A 48 -5.52 -1.02 6.30
N ILE A 49 -5.24 -0.84 5.00
CA ILE A 49 -4.75 -1.92 4.13
C ILE A 49 -3.28 -2.23 4.39
N GLU A 50 -2.41 -1.21 4.49
CA GLU A 50 -0.97 -1.43 4.71
C GLU A 50 -0.67 -1.97 6.11
N ILE A 51 -1.42 -1.59 7.14
CA ILE A 51 -1.29 -2.18 8.48
C ILE A 51 -1.66 -3.66 8.45
N ALA A 52 -2.75 -4.03 7.75
CA ALA A 52 -3.13 -5.43 7.58
C ALA A 52 -2.04 -6.21 6.82
N ARG A 53 -1.56 -5.68 5.70
CA ARG A 53 -0.47 -6.27 4.91
C ARG A 53 0.79 -6.52 5.73
N ASN A 54 1.18 -5.56 6.57
CA ASN A 54 2.34 -5.71 7.45
C ASN A 54 2.11 -6.76 8.54
N ARG A 55 0.90 -6.86 9.10
CA ARG A 55 0.56 -7.89 10.10
C ARG A 55 0.47 -9.29 9.52
N GLU A 56 0.07 -9.41 8.26
CA GLU A 56 -0.09 -10.67 7.54
C GLU A 56 1.17 -11.08 6.75
N GLY A 57 2.25 -10.29 6.79
CA GLY A 57 3.51 -10.58 6.10
C GLY A 57 3.49 -10.35 4.58
N CYS A 58 2.42 -9.74 4.04
CA CYS A 58 2.27 -9.49 2.60
C CYS A 58 3.27 -8.47 2.03
N ASN A 59 3.95 -7.70 2.90
CA ASN A 59 4.99 -6.75 2.54
C ASN A 59 6.41 -7.26 2.86
N ASP A 60 6.57 -8.47 3.38
CA ASP A 60 7.88 -9.01 3.79
C ASP A 60 8.83 -9.16 2.60
N GLU A 61 8.31 -9.56 1.44
CA GLU A 61 9.08 -9.65 0.19
C GLU A 61 9.61 -8.28 -0.25
N VAL A 62 8.78 -7.24 -0.18
CA VAL A 62 9.16 -5.87 -0.54
C VAL A 62 10.22 -5.35 0.43
N PHE A 63 10.02 -5.59 1.73
CA PHE A 63 10.97 -5.21 2.77
C PHE A 63 12.32 -5.90 2.60
N SER A 64 12.31 -7.19 2.25
CA SER A 64 13.52 -7.98 2.03
C SER A 64 14.28 -7.46 0.81
N ARG A 65 13.61 -7.25 -0.34
CA ARG A 65 14.21 -6.69 -1.55
C ARG A 65 14.81 -5.30 -1.33
N ALA A 66 14.15 -4.46 -0.54
CA ALA A 66 14.66 -3.11 -0.21
C ALA A 66 15.92 -3.13 0.67
N ARG A 67 16.21 -4.26 1.33
CA ARG A 67 17.38 -4.45 2.20
C ARG A 67 18.52 -5.23 1.53
N GLU A 68 18.28 -5.84 0.39
CA GLU A 68 19.37 -6.41 -0.41
C GLU A 68 20.26 -5.27 -0.90
N PRO A 69 21.59 -5.33 -0.68
CA PRO A 69 22.49 -4.35 -1.28
C PRO A 69 22.32 -4.44 -2.79
N ALA A 70 22.17 -3.28 -3.46
CA ALA A 70 21.96 -3.19 -4.90
C ALA A 70 23.08 -3.92 -5.66
N GLY A 71 22.87 -5.20 -5.96
CA GLY A 71 23.92 -6.09 -6.41
C GLY A 71 23.30 -7.36 -6.97
N THR A 72 23.28 -7.44 -8.30
CA THR A 72 22.91 -8.59 -9.15
C THR A 72 21.47 -8.63 -9.65
N GLN A 73 21.12 -7.72 -10.57
CA GLN A 73 20.20 -8.09 -11.65
C GLN A 73 20.97 -9.02 -12.60
N GLN A 74 20.71 -10.33 -12.55
CA GLN A 74 21.20 -11.27 -13.55
C GLN A 74 20.47 -11.05 -14.88
N GLU A 75 21.26 -10.75 -15.91
CA GLU A 75 20.92 -11.01 -17.31
C GLU A 75 20.46 -12.48 -17.47
N LYS A 76 19.17 -12.68 -17.73
CA LYS A 76 18.58 -13.83 -18.43
C LYS A 76 17.34 -13.27 -19.14
N SER A 77 17.16 -13.33 -20.46
CA SER A 77 17.54 -14.36 -21.43
C SER A 77 17.88 -13.72 -22.78
N GLY A 78 18.70 -14.45 -23.55
CA GLY A 78 18.94 -14.19 -24.98
C GLY A 78 17.87 -14.77 -25.89
#